data_AF-A0A0A0EWL1-F1
#
_entry.id   AF-A0A0A0EWL1-F1
#
_cell.length_a   1.000
_cell.length_b   1.000
_cell.length_c   1.000
_cell.angle_alpha   90.00
_cell.angle_beta   90.00
_cell.angle_gamma   90.00
#
_symmetry.space_group_name_H-M   'P 1'
#
loop_
_entity.id
_entity.type
_entity.pdbx_description
1 polymer ?
#
loop_
_entity_poly.entity_id
_entity_poly.type
_entity_poly.pdbx_seq_one_letter_code
_entity_poly.pdbx_strand_id
1 'polypeptide(L)'
;MQSFENWCAKEGRKADRALWGGVGAALLGAMFAYLLAKLMHGAGSIAAPALYQFRWFAVLMLAMGSAMVIHGCWTHWQLYRDPVGLFQRRTKG
;
A
#
# COMPACT_ATOMS: atom_id res chain seq x y z
N MET A 1 27.78 3.20 -17.28
CA MET A 1 26.69 2.23 -17.02
C MET A 1 26.36 2.08 -15.53
N GLN A 2 27.31 2.18 -14.60
CA GLN A 2 27.07 2.10 -13.14
C GLN A 2 25.97 3.03 -12.59
N SER A 3 25.75 4.22 -13.17
CA SER A 3 24.66 5.12 -12.73
C SER A 3 23.26 4.55 -13.00
N PHE A 4 23.10 3.76 -14.07
CA PHE A 4 21.83 3.15 -14.46
C PHE A 4 21.50 1.92 -13.61
N GLU A 5 22.48 1.06 -13.35
CA GLU A 5 22.32 -0.11 -12.47
C GLU A 5 21.99 0.32 -11.03
N ASN A 6 22.71 1.32 -10.51
CA ASN A 6 22.43 1.89 -9.20
C ASN A 6 21.04 2.53 -9.12
N TRP A 7 20.59 3.16 -10.20
CA TRP A 7 19.23 3.70 -10.28
C TRP A 7 18.18 2.60 -10.30
N CYS A 8 18.34 1.56 -11.13
CA CYS A 8 17.42 0.42 -11.19
C CYS A 8 17.30 -0.27 -9.83
N ALA A 9 18.43 -0.52 -9.16
CA ALA A 9 18.44 -1.12 -7.82
C ALA A 9 17.76 -0.23 -6.77
N LYS A 10 17.95 1.09 -6.83
CA LYS A 10 17.30 2.04 -5.93
C LYS A 10 15.79 2.10 -6.16
N GLU A 11 15.36 2.10 -7.41
CA GLU A 11 13.95 2.20 -7.76
C GLU A 11 13.20 0.88 -7.51
N GLY A 12 13.85 -0.27 -7.77
CA GLY A 12 13.35 -1.59 -7.35
C GLY A 12 13.12 -1.67 -5.84
N ARG A 13 14.08 -1.21 -5.02
CA ARG A 13 13.90 -1.13 -3.55
C ARG A 13 12.77 -0.20 -3.11
N LYS A 14 12.43 0.83 -3.88
CA LYS A 14 11.26 1.69 -3.59
C LYS A 14 9.96 0.99 -3.95
N ALA A 15 9.92 0.34 -5.12
CA ALA A 15 8.78 -0.47 -5.53
C ALA A 15 8.48 -1.57 -4.52
N ASP A 16 9.51 -2.28 -4.04
CA ASP A 16 9.39 -3.29 -2.98
C ASP A 16 8.85 -2.70 -1.68
N ARG A 17 9.37 -1.55 -1.23
CA ARG A 17 8.84 -0.90 -0.02
C ARG A 17 7.39 -0.48 -0.17
N ALA A 18 6.98 0.02 -1.35
CA ALA A 18 5.59 0.35 -1.61
C ALA A 18 4.70 -0.90 -1.62
N LEU A 19 5.18 -1.99 -2.20
CA LEU A 19 4.48 -3.26 -2.30
C LEU A 19 4.30 -3.91 -0.91
N TRP A 20 5.40 -4.12 -0.18
CA TRP A 20 5.35 -4.69 1.17
C TRP A 20 4.70 -3.76 2.20
N GLY A 21 4.92 -2.45 2.09
CA GLY A 21 4.24 -1.45 2.92
C GLY A 21 2.73 -1.44 2.68
N GLY A 22 2.31 -1.55 1.42
CA GLY A 22 0.91 -1.66 1.04
C GLY A 22 0.25 -2.96 1.53
N VAL A 23 0.94 -4.10 1.38
CA VAL A 23 0.49 -5.39 1.94
C VAL A 23 0.34 -5.31 3.45
N GLY A 24 1.33 -4.75 4.15
CA GLY A 24 1.28 -4.54 5.60
C GLY A 24 0.11 -3.67 6.03
N ALA A 25 -0.12 -2.54 5.35
CA ALA A 25 -1.25 -1.65 5.62
C ALA A 25 -2.61 -2.34 5.37
N ALA A 26 -2.74 -3.12 4.30
CA ALA A 26 -3.95 -3.88 4.02
C ALA A 26 -4.22 -4.96 5.09
N LEU A 27 -3.18 -5.68 5.52
CA LEU A 27 -3.30 -6.68 6.59
C LEU A 27 -3.68 -6.04 7.92
N LEU A 28 -3.09 -4.90 8.28
CA LEU A 28 -3.45 -4.15 9.49
C LEU A 28 -4.90 -3.64 9.42
N GLY A 29 -5.34 -3.14 8.26
CA GLY A 29 -6.72 -2.74 8.03
C GLY A 29 -7.70 -3.91 8.19
N ALA A 30 -7.37 -5.09 7.65
CA ALA A 30 -8.18 -6.30 7.80
C ALA A 30 -8.23 -6.80 9.26
N MET A 31 -7.08 -6.78 9.96
CA MET A 31 -7.02 -7.17 11.37
C MET A 31 -7.81 -6.21 12.25
N PHE A 32 -7.73 -4.91 11.98
CA PHE A 32 -8.52 -3.89 12.65
C PHE A 32 -10.01 -4.06 12.37
N ALA A 33 -10.42 -4.35 11.14
CA ALA A 33 -11.81 -4.65 10.79
C ALA A 33 -12.34 -5.87 11.56
N TYR A 34 -11.54 -6.93 11.67
CA TYR A 34 -11.89 -8.14 12.42
C TYR A 34 -12.05 -7.87 13.92
N LEU A 35 -11.11 -7.13 14.52
CA LEU A 35 -11.19 -6.70 15.92
C LEU A 35 -12.41 -5.82 16.17
N LEU A 36 -12.68 -4.87 15.28
CA LEU A 36 -13.82 -3.98 15.39
C LEU A 36 -15.14 -4.75 15.30
N ALA A 37 -15.25 -5.72 14.38
CA ALA A 37 -16.42 -6.59 14.27
C ALA A 37 -16.68 -7.40 15.55
N LYS A 38 -15.61 -7.95 16.17
CA LYS A 38 -15.71 -8.63 17.47
C LYS A 38 -16.20 -7.70 18.58
N LEU A 39 -15.66 -6.49 18.64
CA LEU A 39 -16.05 -5.50 19.66
C LEU A 39 -17.50 -5.05 19.48
N MET A 40 -17.94 -4.81 18.24
CA MET A 40 -19.33 -4.45 17.95
C MET A 40 -20.33 -5.55 18.35
N HIS A 41 -19.95 -6.83 18.23
CA HIS A 41 -20.81 -7.94 18.63
C HIS A 41 -21.07 -8.01 20.15
N GLY A 42 -20.13 -7.53 20.96
CA GLY A 42 -20.25 -7.48 22.42
C GLY A 42 -20.61 -6.11 22.98
N ALA A 43 -20.75 -5.08 22.13
CA ALA A 43 -20.97 -3.71 22.55
C ALA A 43 -22.46 -3.44 22.84
N GLY A 44 -22.75 -2.84 24.00
CA GLY A 44 -24.08 -2.31 24.31
C GLY A 44 -24.47 -1.11 23.42
N SER A 45 -25.75 -0.74 23.45
CA SER A 45 -26.37 0.28 22.58
C SER A 45 -25.67 1.65 22.58
N ILE A 46 -24.96 1.99 23.64
CA ILE A 46 -24.28 3.29 23.81
C ILE A 46 -22.94 3.35 23.05
N ALA A 47 -22.23 2.23 22.92
CA ALA A 47 -20.91 2.18 22.26
C ALA A 47 -20.99 1.88 20.75
N ALA A 48 -22.09 1.28 20.29
CA ALA A 48 -22.32 0.93 18.90
C ALA A 48 -22.16 2.09 17.88
N PRO A 49 -22.64 3.32 18.15
CA PRO A 49 -22.50 4.44 17.20
C PRO A 49 -21.04 4.90 17.03
N ALA A 50 -20.28 4.93 18.13
CA ALA A 50 -18.87 5.29 18.10
C ALA A 50 -18.04 4.23 17.34
N LEU A 51 -18.31 2.94 17.59
CA LEU A 51 -17.67 1.83 16.89
C LEU A 51 -17.97 1.80 15.38
N TYR A 52 -19.17 2.24 14.98
CA TYR A 52 -19.54 2.32 13.56
C TYR A 52 -18.65 3.28 12.76
N GLN A 53 -18.22 4.40 13.36
CA GLN A 53 -17.33 5.37 12.71
C GLN A 53 -15.94 4.77 12.44
N PHE A 54 -15.45 3.90 13.32
CA PHE A 54 -14.16 3.24 13.15
C PHE A 54 -14.09 2.30 11.95
N ARG A 55 -15.23 1.83 11.40
CA ARG A 55 -15.19 0.98 10.20
C ARG A 55 -14.57 1.71 9.00
N TRP A 56 -14.77 3.03 8.91
CA TRP A 56 -14.25 3.83 7.80
C TRP A 56 -12.72 3.92 7.84
N PHE A 57 -12.12 3.88 9.03
CA PHE A 57 -10.66 3.77 9.15
C PHE A 57 -10.14 2.46 8.58
N ALA A 58 -10.83 1.34 8.83
CA ALA A 58 -10.47 0.05 8.24
C ALA A 58 -10.54 0.09 6.70
N VAL A 59 -11.62 0.67 6.15
CA VAL A 59 -11.81 0.83 4.71
C VAL A 59 -10.72 1.73 4.10
N LEU A 60 -10.40 2.85 4.74
CA LEU A 60 -9.34 3.75 4.28
C LEU A 60 -7.97 3.07 4.29
N MET A 61 -7.64 2.29 5.33
CA MET A 61 -6.40 1.53 5.38
C MET A 61 -6.31 0.47 4.29
N LEU A 62 -7.40 -0.25 4.02
CA LEU A 62 -7.47 -1.21 2.92
C LEU A 62 -7.31 -0.55 1.56
N ALA A 63 -7.96 0.60 1.35
CA ALA A 63 -7.87 1.37 0.11
C ALA A 63 -6.43 1.90 -0.11
N MET A 64 -5.83 2.52 0.91
CA MET A 64 -4.45 2.99 0.85
C MET A 64 -3.45 1.85 0.63
N GLY A 65 -3.60 0.74 1.38
CA GLY A 65 -2.75 -0.44 1.22
C GLY A 65 -2.82 -1.00 -0.20
N SER A 66 -4.03 -1.16 -0.73
CA SER A 66 -4.26 -1.63 -2.11
C SER A 66 -3.65 -0.68 -3.15
N ALA A 67 -3.81 0.64 -2.97
CA ALA A 67 -3.23 1.62 -3.88
C ALA A 67 -1.70 1.55 -3.90
N MET A 68 -1.07 1.38 -2.73
CA MET A 68 0.39 1.23 -2.63
C MET A 68 0.88 -0.07 -3.29
N VAL A 69 0.15 -1.19 -3.13
CA VAL A 69 0.48 -2.45 -3.80
C VAL A 69 0.37 -2.30 -5.32
N ILE A 70 -0.72 -1.73 -5.82
CA ILE A 70 -0.92 -1.49 -7.26
C ILE A 70 0.21 -0.61 -7.79
N HIS A 71 0.58 0.45 -7.08
CA HIS A 71 1.68 1.33 -7.46
C HIS A 71 3.05 0.60 -7.48
N GLY A 72 3.32 -0.23 -6.47
CA GLY A 72 4.53 -1.05 -6.40
C GLY A 72 4.61 -2.05 -7.56
N CYS A 73 3.53 -2.79 -7.83
CA CYS A 73 3.43 -3.73 -8.94
C CYS A 73 3.59 -3.03 -10.30
N TRP A 74 2.94 -1.88 -10.48
CA TRP A 74 3.04 -1.08 -11.70
C TRP A 74 4.49 -0.61 -11.94
N THR A 75 5.16 -0.15 -10.89
CA THR A 75 6.56 0.30 -10.97
C THR A 75 7.50 -0.85 -11.33
N HIS A 76 7.30 -2.04 -10.74
CA HIS A 76 8.03 -3.26 -11.10
C HIS A 76 7.79 -3.67 -12.56
N TRP A 77 6.54 -3.63 -13.01
CA TRP A 77 6.20 -3.95 -14.39
C TRP A 77 6.87 -2.98 -15.39
N GLN A 78 6.91 -1.68 -15.07
CA GLN A 78 7.61 -0.69 -15.90
C GLN A 78 9.12 -0.91 -15.91
N LEU A 79 9.73 -1.22 -14.76
CA LEU A 79 11.15 -1.57 -14.67
C LEU A 79 11.50 -2.83 -15.46
N TYR A 80 10.60 -3.81 -15.53
CA TYR A 80 10.81 -5.03 -16.30
C TYR A 80 10.62 -4.82 -17.81
N ARG A 81 9.63 -4.01 -18.21
CA ARG A 81 9.27 -3.80 -19.62
C ARG A 81 10.21 -2.84 -20.35
N ASP A 82 10.53 -1.70 -19.74
CA ASP A 82 11.38 -0.68 -20.37
C ASP A 82 12.14 0.15 -19.32
N PRO A 83 13.21 -0.41 -18.72
CA PRO A 83 13.97 0.28 -17.68
C PRO A 83 14.73 1.50 -18.23
N VAL A 84 15.18 1.45 -19.48
CA VAL A 84 15.94 2.54 -20.11
C VAL A 84 15.04 3.73 -20.43
N GLY A 85 13.86 3.49 -21.00
CA GLY A 85 12.88 4.54 -21.27
C GLY A 85 12.37 5.20 -19.98
N LEU A 86 12.18 4.42 -18.91
CA LEU A 86 11.78 4.95 -17.60
C LEU A 86 12.88 5.85 -17.00
N PHE A 87 14.14 5.41 -17.08
CA PHE A 87 15.30 6.20 -16.63
C PHE A 87 15.42 7.51 -17.40
N GLN A 88 15.29 7.49 -18.73
CA GLN A 88 15.37 8.70 -19.56
C GLN A 88 14.25 9.68 -19.25
N ARG A 89 13.01 9.22 -19.03
CA ARG A 89 11.88 10.10 -18.67
C ARG A 89 12.11 10.80 -17.33
N ARG A 90 12.75 10.13 -16.36
CA ARG A 90 13.03 10.69 -15.03
C ARG A 90 14.29 11.53 -14.94
N THR A 91 15.22 11.39 -15.88
CA THR A 91 16.47 12.19 -15.91
C THR A 91 16.39 13.40 -16.83
N LYS A 92 15.42 13.44 -17.74
CA LYS A 92 15.14 14.58 -18.63
C LYS A 92 13.98 15.47 -18.16
N GLY A 93 13.28 15.07 -17.11
CA GLY A 93 12.17 15.82 -16.51
C GLY A 93 12.57 16.53 -15.23
#